data_AF-A0A832LTC9-F1
#
_entry.id   AF-A0A832LTC9-F1
#
_cell.length_a   1.000
_cell.length_b   1.000
_cell.length_c   1.000
_cell.angle_alpha   90.00
_cell.angle_beta   90.00
_cell.angle_gamma   90.00
#
_symmetry.space_group_name_H-M   'P 1'
#
loop_
_entity.id
_entity.type
_entity.pdbx_description
1 polymer ?
#
loop_
_entity_poly.entity_id
_entity_poly.type
_entity_poly.pdbx_seq_one_letter_code
_entity_poly.pdbx_strand_id
1 'polypeptide(L)'
;MARWFQMAVLALSLLAMQCSDPVVVPDPYPTAYDGARFDTDLLATQWYECATGCMEQHASIVDPIAARIYAYMGITLYQALVPGMPQYRSLEGIVTGLEGLPFPDTSGNRYHWALAANAAIAELLRQMLPPSEQTRRRIDSLEAANIAQRWLAQLDTAMR
;
A
#
# COMPACT_ATOMS: atom_id res chain seq x y z
N MET A 1 22.23 43.44 -16.30
CA MET A 1 22.55 42.00 -16.44
C MET A 1 22.84 41.29 -15.10
N ALA A 2 23.36 41.98 -14.06
CA ALA A 2 23.73 41.34 -12.78
C ALA A 2 22.55 40.79 -11.93
N ARG A 3 21.36 41.41 -11.98
CA ARG A 3 20.20 41.02 -11.14
C ARG A 3 19.56 39.69 -11.57
N TRP A 4 19.64 39.34 -12.86
CA TRP A 4 19.10 38.08 -13.39
C TRP A 4 19.97 36.88 -12.98
N PHE A 5 21.29 37.08 -12.91
CA PHE A 5 22.23 36.09 -12.41
C PHE A 5 22.03 35.81 -10.91
N GLN A 6 21.77 36.85 -10.11
CA GLN A 6 21.48 36.69 -8.68
C GLN A 6 20.16 35.95 -8.42
N MET A 7 19.12 36.20 -9.21
CA MET A 7 17.85 35.46 -9.10
C MET A 7 17.99 34.00 -9.53
N ALA A 8 18.78 33.72 -10.58
CA ALA A 8 19.06 32.36 -11.02
C ALA A 8 19.82 31.55 -9.97
N VAL A 9 20.79 32.15 -9.29
CA VAL A 9 21.56 31.49 -8.21
C VAL A 9 20.67 31.21 -6.98
N LEU A 10 19.81 32.15 -6.59
CA LEU A 10 18.86 31.95 -5.49
C LEU A 10 17.83 30.84 -5.78
N ALA A 11 17.29 30.79 -7.00
CA ALA A 11 16.36 29.74 -7.43
C ALA A 11 17.04 28.35 -7.47
N LEU A 12 18.30 28.27 -7.92
CA LEU A 12 19.05 27.01 -7.96
C LEU A 12 19.43 26.51 -6.56
N SER A 13 19.69 27.42 -5.61
CA SER A 13 19.94 27.05 -4.21
C SER A 13 18.69 26.56 -3.47
N LEU A 14 17.50 27.09 -3.80
CA LEU A 14 16.23 26.62 -3.22
C LEU A 14 15.83 25.22 -3.73
N LEU A 15 16.18 24.89 -4.98
CA LEU A 15 16.01 23.54 -5.54
C LEU A 15 16.92 22.49 -4.90
N ALA A 16 18.12 22.88 -4.45
CA ALA A 16 19.08 21.96 -3.83
C ALA A 16 18.70 21.55 -2.39
N MET A 17 17.94 22.38 -1.66
CA MET A 17 17.46 22.02 -0.30
C MET A 17 16.27 21.07 -0.30
N GLN A 18 15.58 20.90 -1.43
CA GLN A 18 14.44 19.98 -1.55
C GLN A 18 14.88 18.50 -1.61
N CYS A 19 16.18 18.23 -1.78
CA CYS A 19 16.75 16.88 -1.82
C CYS A 19 17.60 16.61 -0.57
N SER A 20 17.00 16.80 0.60
CA SER A 20 17.52 16.20 1.82
C SER A 20 16.75 14.91 2.05
N ASP A 21 17.30 13.76 1.67
CA ASP A 21 16.73 12.49 2.11
C ASP A 21 16.72 12.52 3.65
N PRO A 22 15.58 12.27 4.31
CA PRO A 22 15.56 12.24 5.77
C PRO A 22 16.57 11.21 6.25
N VAL A 23 17.43 11.61 7.20
CA VAL A 23 18.37 10.69 7.85
C VAL A 23 17.55 9.60 8.53
N VAL A 24 17.54 8.42 7.92
CA VAL A 24 16.86 7.23 8.44
C VAL A 24 17.76 6.64 9.53
N VAL A 25 17.34 6.82 10.78
CA VAL A 25 17.90 6.08 11.91
C VAL A 25 17.43 4.63 11.76
N PRO A 26 18.33 3.62 11.67
CA PRO A 26 17.91 2.23 11.56
C PRO A 26 17.16 1.81 12.82
N ASP A 27 15.88 1.46 12.68
CA ASP A 27 15.11 0.81 13.75
C ASP A 27 15.64 -0.63 13.91
N PRO A 28 16.02 -1.07 15.12
CA PRO A 28 16.41 -2.47 15.39
C PRO A 28 15.30 -3.50 15.10
N TYR A 29 14.05 -3.07 14.86
CA TYR A 29 12.95 -3.94 14.42
C TYR A 29 12.27 -3.41 13.14
N PRO A 30 12.55 -3.98 11.95
CA PRO A 30 12.12 -3.45 10.65
C PRO A 30 10.61 -3.56 10.35
N THR A 31 9.77 -3.80 11.34
CA THR A 31 8.34 -4.06 11.15
C THR A 31 7.40 -2.93 11.58
N ALA A 32 7.93 -1.87 12.21
CA ALA A 32 7.10 -0.88 12.89
C ALA A 32 7.13 0.54 12.30
N TYR A 33 7.99 0.86 11.32
CA TYR A 33 8.05 2.25 10.82
C TYR A 33 8.23 2.44 9.31
N ASP A 34 8.37 1.39 8.52
CA ASP A 34 8.62 1.55 7.09
C ASP A 34 7.53 0.88 6.25
N GLY A 35 6.34 1.47 6.23
CA GLY A 35 5.35 1.21 5.18
C GLY A 35 5.88 1.55 3.77
N ALA A 36 7.06 2.19 3.68
CA ALA A 36 7.60 2.79 2.48
C ALA A 36 8.86 2.09 1.91
N ARG A 37 9.35 0.97 2.46
CA ARG A 37 10.55 0.31 1.90
C ARG A 37 10.39 -1.19 1.64
N PHE A 38 10.19 -1.47 0.35
CA PHE A 38 10.52 -2.67 -0.41
C PHE A 38 9.60 -3.92 -0.34
N ASP A 39 8.78 -4.12 0.70
CA ASP A 39 7.89 -5.31 0.75
C ASP A 39 6.42 -5.00 0.38
N THR A 40 5.99 -3.74 0.48
CA THR A 40 4.62 -3.30 0.14
C THR A 40 4.39 -3.10 -1.36
N ASP A 41 5.42 -2.71 -2.13
CA ASP A 41 5.32 -2.58 -3.58
C ASP A 41 5.12 -3.94 -4.27
N LEU A 42 5.85 -4.96 -3.80
CA LEU A 42 5.69 -6.33 -4.27
C LEU A 42 4.30 -6.86 -3.90
N LEU A 43 3.84 -6.60 -2.68
CA LEU A 43 2.48 -6.94 -2.24
C LEU A 43 1.42 -6.35 -3.18
N ALA A 44 1.49 -5.04 -3.44
CA ALA A 44 0.54 -4.35 -4.31
C ALA A 44 0.55 -4.98 -5.71
N THR A 45 1.73 -5.12 -6.30
CA THR A 45 1.89 -5.69 -7.66
C THR A 45 1.29 -7.09 -7.76
N GLN A 46 1.58 -7.98 -6.81
CA GLN A 46 1.02 -9.33 -6.77
C GLN A 46 -0.51 -9.33 -6.69
N TRP A 47 -1.10 -8.41 -5.91
CA TRP A 47 -2.54 -8.29 -5.80
C TRP A 47 -3.18 -7.74 -7.08
N TYR A 48 -2.56 -6.77 -7.74
CA TYR A 48 -3.00 -6.30 -9.07
C TYR A 48 -2.94 -7.43 -10.10
N GLU A 49 -1.84 -8.18 -10.17
CA GLU A 49 -1.71 -9.34 -11.06
C GLU A 49 -2.78 -10.41 -10.77
N CYS A 50 -3.05 -10.69 -9.49
CA CYS A 50 -4.08 -11.63 -9.08
C CYS A 50 -5.47 -11.18 -9.52
N ALA A 51 -5.81 -9.90 -9.29
CA ALA A 51 -7.08 -9.33 -9.72
C ALA A 51 -7.24 -9.35 -11.24
N THR A 52 -6.21 -8.96 -12.00
CA THR A 52 -6.19 -9.04 -13.47
C THR A 52 -6.49 -10.47 -13.93
N GLY A 53 -5.72 -11.44 -13.42
CA GLY A 53 -5.89 -12.85 -13.81
C GLY A 53 -7.24 -13.43 -13.39
N CYS A 54 -7.90 -12.89 -12.37
CA CYS A 54 -9.28 -13.25 -12.02
C CYS A 54 -10.27 -12.60 -12.99
N MET A 55 -10.15 -11.30 -13.28
CA MET A 55 -11.07 -10.57 -14.15
C MET A 55 -11.06 -11.09 -15.59
N GLU A 56 -9.90 -11.46 -16.12
CA GLU A 56 -9.75 -12.06 -17.46
C GLU A 56 -10.54 -13.37 -17.64
N GLN A 57 -10.90 -14.04 -16.56
CA GLN A 57 -11.72 -15.27 -16.59
C GLN A 57 -13.22 -14.99 -16.70
N HIS A 58 -13.64 -13.74 -16.52
CA HIS A 58 -15.04 -13.35 -16.44
C HIS A 58 -15.41 -12.42 -17.59
N ALA A 59 -16.10 -12.96 -18.61
CA ALA A 59 -16.58 -12.17 -19.75
C ALA A 59 -17.56 -11.04 -19.37
N SER A 60 -18.13 -11.09 -18.16
CA SER A 60 -18.99 -10.03 -17.60
C SER A 60 -18.22 -8.79 -17.14
N ILE A 61 -16.90 -8.89 -16.98
CA ILE A 61 -16.04 -7.76 -16.59
C ILE A 61 -15.57 -7.03 -17.85
N VAL A 62 -16.17 -5.89 -18.12
CA VAL A 62 -15.77 -4.95 -19.19
C VAL A 62 -14.85 -3.84 -18.63
N ASP A 63 -14.11 -3.15 -19.50
CA ASP A 63 -13.08 -2.17 -19.10
C ASP A 63 -13.53 -1.14 -18.04
N PRO A 64 -14.74 -0.53 -18.12
CA PRO A 64 -15.19 0.40 -17.09
C PRO A 64 -15.42 -0.24 -15.71
N ILE A 65 -15.77 -1.53 -15.68
CA ILE A 65 -15.92 -2.29 -14.42
C ILE A 65 -14.54 -2.62 -13.86
N ALA A 66 -13.62 -3.09 -14.69
CA ALA A 66 -12.25 -3.36 -14.28
C ALA A 66 -11.56 -2.11 -13.71
N ALA A 67 -11.72 -0.95 -14.37
CA ALA A 67 -11.20 0.33 -13.90
C ALA A 67 -11.70 0.69 -12.49
N ARG A 68 -12.98 0.44 -12.19
CA ARG A 68 -13.55 0.66 -10.85
C ARG A 68 -12.93 -0.29 -9.82
N ILE A 69 -12.78 -1.56 -10.16
CA ILE A 69 -12.14 -2.55 -9.27
C ILE A 69 -10.73 -2.09 -8.93
N TYR A 70 -9.90 -1.75 -9.92
CA TYR A 70 -8.55 -1.24 -9.67
C TYR A 70 -8.51 0.04 -8.84
N ALA A 71 -9.46 0.98 -9.04
CA ALA A 71 -9.55 2.19 -8.23
C ALA A 71 -9.82 1.87 -6.76
N TYR A 72 -10.77 0.98 -6.47
CA TYR A 72 -11.05 0.54 -5.10
C TYR A 72 -9.89 -0.24 -4.50
N MET A 73 -9.19 -1.06 -5.29
CA MET A 73 -7.98 -1.76 -4.83
C MET A 73 -6.91 -0.77 -4.34
N GLY A 74 -6.65 0.29 -5.11
CA GLY A 74 -5.70 1.33 -4.72
C GLY A 74 -6.11 2.05 -3.43
N ILE A 75 -7.38 2.42 -3.31
CA ILE A 75 -7.92 3.07 -2.10
C ILE A 75 -7.79 2.14 -0.88
N THR A 76 -8.18 0.87 -1.00
CA THR A 76 -8.12 -0.12 0.08
C THR A 76 -6.69 -0.35 0.55
N LEU A 77 -5.75 -0.56 -0.38
CA LEU A 77 -4.34 -0.74 -0.05
C LEU A 77 -3.77 0.50 0.64
N TYR A 78 -4.02 1.70 0.10
CA TYR A 78 -3.54 2.95 0.68
C TYR A 78 -4.07 3.17 2.09
N GLN A 79 -5.39 3.05 2.30
CA GLN A 79 -6.02 3.30 3.59
C GLN A 79 -5.62 2.25 4.64
N ALA A 80 -5.34 1.02 4.25
CA ALA A 80 -4.83 0.00 5.17
C ALA A 80 -3.39 0.27 5.63
N LEU A 81 -2.59 0.96 4.81
CA LEU A 81 -1.20 1.29 5.10
C LEU A 81 -1.04 2.66 5.79
N VAL A 82 -1.94 3.61 5.55
CA VAL A 82 -1.79 5.01 6.00
C VAL A 82 -1.53 5.18 7.51
N PRO A 83 -2.07 4.37 8.44
CA PRO A 83 -1.75 4.51 9.86
C PRO A 83 -0.28 4.20 10.18
N GLY A 84 0.40 3.42 9.33
CA GLY A 84 1.84 3.14 9.39
C GLY A 84 2.72 4.11 8.60
N MET A 85 2.13 5.14 7.99
CA MET A 85 2.81 6.09 7.11
C MET A 85 2.63 7.52 7.63
N PRO A 86 3.36 7.95 8.67
CA PRO A 86 3.09 9.20 9.41
C PRO A 86 3.24 10.49 8.59
N GLN A 87 3.90 10.43 7.43
CA GLN A 87 4.02 11.55 6.49
C GLN A 87 2.85 11.65 5.51
N TYR A 88 1.94 10.67 5.51
CA TYR A 88 0.82 10.54 4.59
C TYR A 88 -0.50 10.80 5.34
N ARG A 89 -1.57 11.08 4.59
CA ARG A 89 -2.87 11.48 5.15
C ARG A 89 -3.97 10.59 4.60
N SER A 90 -4.94 10.24 5.44
CA SER A 90 -6.13 9.50 5.02
C SER A 90 -6.80 10.17 3.81
N LEU A 91 -7.33 9.35 2.89
CA LEU A 91 -8.16 9.79 1.77
C LEU A 91 -9.60 10.13 2.18
N GLU A 92 -9.96 9.94 3.45
CA GLU A 92 -11.26 10.33 3.98
C GLU A 92 -11.52 11.83 3.76
N GLY A 93 -12.71 12.15 3.27
CA GLY A 93 -13.08 13.52 2.90
C GLY A 93 -12.40 14.06 1.62
N ILE A 94 -11.41 13.36 1.07
CA ILE A 94 -10.82 13.67 -0.25
C ILE A 94 -11.55 12.90 -1.34
N VAL A 95 -11.75 11.59 -1.13
CA VAL A 95 -12.56 10.75 -2.02
C VAL A 95 -14.02 10.95 -1.66
N THR A 96 -14.84 11.34 -2.64
CA THR A 96 -16.27 11.58 -2.43
C THR A 96 -16.95 10.32 -1.89
N GLY A 97 -17.58 10.45 -0.71
CA GLY A 97 -18.28 9.36 -0.04
C GLY A 97 -17.39 8.41 0.78
N LEU A 98 -16.09 8.70 0.91
CA LEU A 98 -15.19 7.97 1.82
C LEU A 98 -15.12 8.70 3.17
N GLU A 99 -15.88 8.21 4.15
CA GLU A 99 -16.00 8.82 5.48
C GLU A 99 -16.15 7.74 6.55
N GLY A 100 -15.65 8.02 7.76
CA GLY A 100 -15.94 7.23 8.96
C GLY A 100 -15.25 5.87 8.98
N LEU A 101 -14.04 5.78 8.43
CA LEU A 101 -13.28 4.54 8.50
C LEU A 101 -12.78 4.30 9.93
N PRO A 102 -12.70 3.04 10.39
CA PRO A 102 -12.11 2.72 11.67
C PRO A 102 -10.62 3.06 11.65
N PHE A 103 -10.16 3.79 12.66
CA PHE A 103 -8.73 4.02 12.88
C PHE A 103 -8.21 3.05 13.94
N PRO A 104 -7.08 2.35 13.69
CA PRO A 104 -6.52 1.41 14.66
C PRO A 104 -6.01 2.14 15.91
N ASP A 105 -6.15 1.51 17.07
CA ASP A 105 -5.58 2.03 18.31
C ASP A 105 -4.06 1.83 18.34
N THR A 106 -3.31 2.87 18.00
CA THR A 106 -1.85 2.87 18.02
C THR A 106 -1.26 3.21 19.40
N SER A 107 -2.07 3.31 20.46
CA SER A 107 -1.60 3.64 21.81
C SER A 107 -1.01 2.41 22.52
N GLY A 108 0.20 2.03 22.11
CA GLY A 108 0.97 0.92 22.70
C GLY A 108 0.82 -0.42 21.98
N ASN A 109 -0.07 -0.52 20.98
CA ASN A 109 -0.13 -1.67 20.09
C ASN A 109 0.80 -1.49 18.89
N ARG A 110 1.37 -2.59 18.42
CA ARG A 110 2.14 -2.65 17.17
C ARG A 110 1.38 -3.47 16.16
N TYR A 111 1.32 -3.00 14.92
CA TYR A 111 0.61 -3.65 13.83
C TYR A 111 1.55 -3.96 12.67
N HIS A 112 1.29 -5.08 11.99
CA HIS A 112 1.90 -5.38 10.71
C HIS A 112 1.04 -4.81 9.59
N TRP A 113 1.33 -3.57 9.18
CA TRP A 113 0.55 -2.85 8.17
C TRP A 113 0.45 -3.59 6.83
N ALA A 114 1.51 -4.28 6.41
CA ALA A 114 1.49 -5.10 5.20
C ALA A 114 0.50 -6.29 5.30
N LEU A 115 0.37 -6.92 6.48
CA LEU A 115 -0.63 -7.97 6.70
C LEU A 115 -2.05 -7.40 6.77
N ALA A 116 -2.22 -6.21 7.37
CA ALA A 116 -3.49 -5.50 7.36
C ALA A 116 -3.93 -5.18 5.92
N ALA A 117 -3.01 -4.67 5.08
CA ALA A 117 -3.26 -4.41 3.66
C ALA A 117 -3.58 -5.69 2.88
N ASN A 118 -2.84 -6.77 3.12
CA ASN A 118 -3.07 -8.09 2.51
C ASN A 118 -4.48 -8.64 2.82
N ALA A 119 -4.90 -8.54 4.08
CA ALA A 119 -6.24 -8.98 4.49
C ALA A 119 -7.34 -8.08 3.90
N ALA A 120 -7.14 -6.76 3.92
CA ALA A 120 -8.12 -5.81 3.41
C ALA A 120 -8.38 -5.97 1.91
N ILE A 121 -7.32 -6.16 1.10
CA ILE A 121 -7.46 -6.32 -0.35
C ILE A 121 -8.02 -7.70 -0.72
N ALA A 122 -7.67 -8.76 0.01
CA ALA A 122 -8.27 -10.08 -0.17
C ALA A 122 -9.79 -10.03 0.03
N GLU A 123 -10.22 -9.36 1.10
CA GLU A 123 -11.64 -9.18 1.41
C GLU A 123 -12.36 -8.33 0.37
N LEU A 124 -11.76 -7.22 -0.07
CA LEU A 124 -12.31 -6.41 -1.16
C LEU A 124 -12.55 -7.25 -2.43
N LEU A 125 -11.54 -8.02 -2.86
CA LEU A 125 -11.64 -8.81 -4.07
C LEU A 125 -12.66 -9.94 -3.97
N ARG A 126 -12.80 -10.57 -2.78
CA ARG A 126 -13.87 -11.56 -2.53
C ARG A 126 -15.27 -10.96 -2.68
N GLN A 127 -15.44 -9.68 -2.34
CA GLN A 127 -16.73 -8.99 -2.44
C GLN A 127 -17.00 -8.43 -3.85
N MET A 128 -15.95 -7.95 -4.53
CA MET A 128 -16.11 -7.25 -5.82
C MET A 128 -16.10 -8.18 -7.03
N LEU A 129 -15.33 -9.27 -7.00
CA LEU A 129 -15.20 -10.16 -8.15
C LEU A 129 -16.34 -11.18 -8.20
N PRO A 130 -16.77 -11.60 -9.42
CA PRO A 130 -17.78 -12.64 -9.54
C PRO A 130 -17.33 -13.93 -8.83
N PRO A 131 -18.19 -14.53 -7.99
CA PRO A 131 -17.78 -15.69 -7.19
C PRO A 131 -17.56 -16.90 -8.09
N SER A 132 -16.36 -17.46 -8.04
CA SER A 132 -16.02 -18.75 -8.63
C SER A 132 -14.99 -19.48 -7.77
N GLU A 133 -14.97 -20.81 -7.83
CA GLU A 133 -13.96 -21.63 -7.14
C GLU A 133 -12.53 -21.25 -7.54
N GLN A 134 -12.32 -20.90 -8.81
CA GLN A 134 -11.02 -20.48 -9.31
C GLN A 134 -10.60 -19.12 -8.76
N THR A 135 -11.51 -18.14 -8.77
CA THR A 135 -11.28 -16.80 -8.20
C THR A 135 -11.00 -16.90 -6.70
N ARG A 136 -11.82 -17.64 -5.95
CA ARG A 136 -11.65 -17.84 -4.51
C ARG A 136 -10.30 -18.48 -4.19
N ARG A 137 -9.96 -19.59 -4.86
CA ARG A 137 -8.65 -20.24 -4.67
C ARG A 137 -7.47 -19.32 -4.97
N ARG A 138 -7.55 -18.50 -6.02
CA ARG A 138 -6.47 -17.54 -6.36
C ARG A 138 -6.28 -16.49 -5.26
N ILE A 139 -7.37 -15.91 -4.77
CA ILE A 139 -7.34 -14.92 -3.69
C ILE A 139 -6.79 -15.55 -2.40
N ASP A 140 -7.38 -16.68 -1.97
CA ASP A 140 -7.01 -17.33 -0.71
C ASP A 140 -5.56 -17.84 -0.73
N SER A 141 -5.09 -18.35 -1.87
CA SER A 141 -3.71 -18.82 -2.02
C SER A 141 -2.71 -17.67 -1.93
N LEU A 142 -3.00 -16.52 -2.56
CA LEU A 142 -2.12 -15.36 -2.49
C LEU A 142 -2.12 -14.76 -1.08
N GLU A 143 -3.29 -14.64 -0.45
CA GLU A 143 -3.41 -14.16 0.93
C GLU A 143 -2.57 -15.02 1.88
N ALA A 144 -2.69 -16.34 1.79
CA ALA A 144 -1.92 -17.29 2.60
C ALA A 144 -0.42 -17.24 2.32
N ALA A 145 -0.02 -17.14 1.04
CA ALA A 145 1.39 -17.01 0.66
C ALA A 145 2.02 -15.75 1.24
N ASN A 146 1.31 -14.62 1.19
CA ASN A 146 1.76 -13.34 1.74
C ASN A 146 1.89 -13.36 3.26
N ILE A 147 1.01 -14.10 3.96
CA ILE A 147 1.13 -14.32 5.40
C ILE A 147 2.37 -15.17 5.71
N ALA A 148 2.54 -16.28 5.01
CA ALA A 148 3.66 -17.21 5.23
C ALA A 148 5.03 -16.55 4.99
N GLN A 149 5.17 -15.81 3.89
CA GLN A 149 6.41 -15.09 3.57
C GLN A 149 6.80 -14.10 4.67
N ARG A 150 5.84 -13.35 5.20
CA ARG A 150 6.07 -12.33 6.24
C ARG A 150 6.35 -12.94 7.60
N TRP A 151 5.68 -14.05 7.93
CA TRP A 151 5.99 -14.82 9.13
C TRP A 151 7.43 -15.34 9.12
N LEU A 152 7.88 -15.90 7.99
CA LEU A 152 9.26 -16.38 7.83
C LEU A 152 10.28 -15.25 7.94
N ALA A 153 10.01 -14.09 7.34
CA ALA A 153 10.88 -12.92 7.44
C ALA A 153 11.04 -12.41 8.88
N GLN A 154 9.97 -12.45 9.68
CA GLN A 154 10.03 -12.09 11.10
C GLN A 154 10.88 -13.07 11.91
N LEU A 155 10.75 -14.36 11.66
CA LEU A 155 11.56 -15.39 12.33
C LEU A 155 13.06 -15.24 12.01
N ASP A 156 13.42 -15.02 10.75
CA ASP A 156 14.83 -14.78 10.36
C ASP A 156 15.42 -13.55 11.05
N THR A 157 14.62 -12.49 11.18
CA THR A 157 15.04 -11.27 11.90
C THR A 157 15.25 -11.53 13.40
N ALA A 158 14.38 -12.34 14.03
CA ALA A 158 14.47 -12.63 15.47
C ALA A 158 15.62 -13.59 15.84
N MET A 159 16.15 -14.34 14.87
CA MET A 159 17.25 -15.29 15.07
C MET A 159 18.65 -14.68 14.88
N ARG A 160 18.73 -13.45 14.38
CA ARG A 160 19.98 -12.69 14.20
C ARG A 160 20.24 -11.80 15.40
#